data_AF-A0A7S1DBE7-F1
#
_entry.id   AF-A0A7S1DBE7-F1
#
_cell.length_a   1.000
_cell.length_b   1.000
_cell.length_c   1.000
_cell.angle_alpha   90.00
_cell.angle_beta   90.00
_cell.angle_gamma   90.00
#
_symmetry.space_group_name_H-M   'P 1'
#
loop_
_entity.id
_entity.type
_entity.pdbx_description
1 polymer ?
#
loop_
_entity_poly.entity_id
_entity_poly.type
_entity_poly.pdbx_seq_one_letter_code
_entity_poly.pdbx_strand_id
1 'polypeptide(L)'
;NGEFQYYTDRTDNAFVKDGILNIRAVREDFDQNSFTSARMVSRNLGDWKYGRFQARARLQNCTAVGTWPAIWMLPTQWAYGGWPSSGEIDILEHVGYDLGNIHGSVHTAAFNHLIGTQKGGTWTTAVEDWHVYEIIWSEEKIQFVFDGLKYFEFLKLADATYEEWPFDKDFHLILNIAVGGSWGGLKGVDYGAFEGNGQVMEID
;
A
#
# COMPACT_ATOMS: atom_id res chain seq x y z
N ASN A 1 -1.82 7.39 9.82
CA ASN A 1 -0.48 7.25 10.44
C ASN A 1 0.23 8.58 10.75
N GLY A 2 -0.46 9.63 11.21
CA GLY A 2 0.18 10.96 11.40
C GLY A 2 0.67 11.59 10.09
N GLU A 3 0.02 11.24 8.98
CA GLU A 3 0.36 11.61 7.61
C GLU A 3 0.09 13.10 7.32
N PHE A 4 0.84 13.70 6.40
CA PHE A 4 0.85 15.14 6.16
C PHE A 4 0.00 15.58 4.96
N GLN A 5 -0.39 14.65 4.10
CA GLN A 5 -1.19 14.94 2.91
C GLN A 5 -2.69 15.01 3.21
N TYR A 6 -3.37 15.85 2.44
CA TYR A 6 -4.79 15.77 2.22
C TYR A 6 -5.08 14.89 1.00
N TYR A 7 -5.88 13.83 1.15
CA TYR A 7 -6.32 13.04 0.01
C TYR A 7 -7.49 13.73 -0.70
N THR A 8 -7.34 14.02 -2.00
CA THR A 8 -8.37 14.69 -2.81
C THR A 8 -9.00 13.73 -3.83
N ASP A 9 -10.07 14.19 -4.47
CA ASP A 9 -10.67 13.63 -5.69
C ASP A 9 -10.27 14.40 -6.97
N ARG A 10 -9.25 15.27 -6.88
CA ARG A 10 -8.81 16.12 -8.00
C ARG A 10 -8.05 15.31 -9.04
N THR A 11 -8.27 15.66 -10.31
CA THR A 11 -7.47 15.13 -11.43
C THR A 11 -6.00 15.53 -11.38
N ASP A 12 -5.61 16.47 -10.51
CA ASP A 12 -4.21 16.81 -10.29
C ASP A 12 -3.48 15.74 -9.46
N ASN A 13 -4.22 14.98 -8.64
CA ASN A 13 -3.68 13.94 -7.76
C ASN A 13 -3.94 12.52 -8.27
N ALA A 14 -4.99 12.30 -9.07
CA ALA A 14 -5.26 11.01 -9.71
C ALA A 14 -5.81 11.21 -11.13
N PHE A 15 -5.09 10.71 -12.13
CA PHE A 15 -5.49 10.82 -13.54
C PHE A 15 -4.98 9.67 -14.38
N VAL A 16 -5.65 9.40 -15.50
CA VAL A 16 -5.18 8.44 -16.51
C VAL A 16 -4.59 9.20 -17.69
N LYS A 17 -3.37 8.84 -18.08
CA LYS A 17 -2.69 9.41 -19.25
C LYS A 17 -2.03 8.27 -20.04
N ASP A 18 -2.30 8.23 -21.34
CA ASP A 18 -1.72 7.22 -22.25
C ASP A 18 -1.96 5.77 -21.80
N GLY A 19 -3.10 5.51 -21.16
CA GLY A 19 -3.48 4.20 -20.62
C GLY A 19 -2.98 3.93 -19.19
N ILE A 20 -2.14 4.79 -18.64
CA ILE A 20 -1.50 4.61 -17.32
C ILE A 20 -2.22 5.43 -16.25
N LEU A 21 -2.59 4.81 -15.15
CA LEU A 21 -3.05 5.49 -13.94
C LEU A 21 -1.85 6.15 -13.25
N ASN A 22 -1.98 7.43 -12.95
CA ASN A 22 -1.00 8.23 -12.22
C ASN A 22 -1.62 8.65 -10.88
N ILE A 23 -0.98 8.28 -9.78
CA ILE A 23 -1.25 8.83 -8.45
C ILE A 23 -0.10 9.77 -8.12
N ARG A 24 -0.43 11.01 -7.75
CA ARG A 24 0.53 12.09 -7.58
C ARG A 24 0.37 12.80 -6.24
N ALA A 25 1.44 12.79 -5.46
CA ALA A 25 1.57 13.60 -4.25
C ALA A 25 2.31 14.90 -4.56
N VAL A 26 1.75 16.04 -4.16
CA VAL A 26 2.29 17.37 -4.47
C VAL A 26 2.33 18.21 -3.20
N ARG A 27 3.35 19.07 -3.09
CA ARG A 27 3.38 20.12 -2.08
C ARG A 27 2.47 21.26 -2.51
N GLU A 28 1.37 21.42 -1.81
CA GLU A 28 0.47 22.57 -1.92
C GLU A 28 -0.26 22.75 -0.58
N ASP A 29 -0.52 23.99 -0.19
CA ASP A 29 -1.32 24.27 1.00
C ASP A 29 -2.80 24.02 0.67
N PHE A 30 -3.40 23.02 1.31
CA PHE A 30 -4.79 22.62 1.08
C PHE A 30 -5.43 22.12 2.38
N ASP A 31 -6.54 22.74 2.78
CA ASP A 31 -7.32 22.39 4.00
C ASP A 31 -6.46 22.10 5.25
N GLN A 32 -5.50 23.00 5.55
CA GLN A 32 -4.55 22.92 6.67
C GLN A 32 -3.42 21.89 6.53
N ASN A 33 -3.35 21.16 5.42
CA ASN A 33 -2.24 20.28 5.07
C ASN A 33 -1.28 20.98 4.11
N SER A 34 0.00 20.59 4.16
CA SER A 34 1.06 21.12 3.28
C SER A 34 1.31 20.28 2.03
N PHE A 35 0.52 19.21 1.85
CA PHE A 35 0.60 18.31 0.72
C PHE A 35 -0.80 17.87 0.32
N THR A 36 -0.98 17.54 -0.96
CA THR A 36 -2.12 16.78 -1.46
C THR A 36 -1.66 15.47 -2.07
N SER A 37 -2.56 14.49 -2.13
CA SER A 37 -2.35 13.22 -2.80
C SER A 37 -3.71 12.61 -3.15
N ALA A 38 -3.74 11.37 -3.62
CA ALA A 38 -4.96 10.59 -3.80
C ALA A 38 -4.88 9.24 -3.07
N ARG A 39 -6.04 8.78 -2.60
CA ARG A 39 -6.27 7.44 -2.07
C ARG A 39 -7.50 6.87 -2.75
N MET A 40 -7.28 6.06 -3.77
CA MET A 40 -8.35 5.39 -4.51
C MET A 40 -8.74 4.11 -3.78
N VAL A 41 -10.04 3.82 -3.72
CA VAL A 41 -10.60 2.71 -2.95
C VAL A 41 -11.65 2.01 -3.81
N SER A 42 -11.57 0.68 -3.95
CA SER A 42 -12.54 -0.09 -4.73
C SER A 42 -13.76 -0.56 -3.94
N ARG A 43 -13.91 -0.11 -2.68
CA ARG A 43 -14.94 -0.60 -1.75
C ARG A 43 -16.35 -0.47 -2.34
N ASN A 44 -17.10 -1.58 -2.42
CA ASN A 44 -18.43 -1.69 -3.05
C ASN A 44 -18.46 -1.45 -4.59
N LEU A 45 -17.29 -1.39 -5.24
CA LEU A 45 -17.15 -1.32 -6.70
C LEU A 45 -16.44 -2.57 -7.25
N GLY A 46 -15.52 -3.11 -6.44
CA GLY A 46 -14.84 -4.38 -6.61
C GLY A 46 -14.35 -4.84 -5.25
N ASP A 47 -14.93 -5.94 -4.77
CA ASP A 47 -14.59 -6.57 -3.51
C ASP A 47 -14.42 -8.06 -3.78
N TRP A 48 -13.39 -8.66 -3.19
CA TRP A 48 -13.02 -10.03 -3.50
C TRP A 48 -12.62 -10.79 -2.26
N LYS A 49 -12.96 -12.07 -2.23
CA LYS A 49 -12.39 -13.04 -1.29
C LYS A 49 -11.60 -14.07 -2.08
N TYR A 50 -10.32 -14.18 -1.76
CA TYR A 50 -9.36 -15.02 -2.47
C TYR A 50 -9.15 -14.58 -3.92
N GLY A 51 -8.08 -15.09 -4.52
CA GLY A 51 -7.73 -14.85 -5.91
C GLY A 51 -6.27 -14.49 -6.09
N ARG A 52 -5.95 -14.10 -7.33
CA ARG A 52 -4.67 -13.56 -7.73
C ARG A 52 -4.88 -12.08 -8.04
N PHE A 53 -4.13 -11.21 -7.36
CA PHE A 53 -4.19 -9.77 -7.54
C PHE A 53 -2.82 -9.32 -8.03
N GLN A 54 -2.79 -8.66 -9.18
CA GLN A 54 -1.56 -8.20 -9.82
C GLN A 54 -1.72 -6.73 -10.14
N ALA A 55 -0.72 -5.94 -9.78
CA ALA A 55 -0.58 -4.56 -10.22
C ALA A 55 0.79 -4.39 -10.85
N ARG A 56 0.81 -3.95 -12.11
CA ARG A 56 2.06 -3.56 -12.78
C ARG A 56 2.29 -2.09 -12.50
N ALA A 57 3.30 -1.75 -11.71
CA ALA A 57 3.53 -0.40 -11.24
C ALA A 57 5.01 -0.01 -11.30
N ARG A 58 5.28 1.30 -11.23
CA ARG A 58 6.62 1.86 -10.99
C ARG A 58 6.54 3.13 -10.14
N LEU A 59 7.59 3.38 -9.38
CA LEU A 59 7.76 4.53 -8.49
C LEU A 59 8.65 5.60 -9.15
N GLN A 60 8.40 5.90 -10.43
CA GLN A 60 9.31 6.65 -11.31
C GLN A 60 9.90 7.93 -10.69
N ASN A 61 9.08 8.68 -9.96
CA ASN A 61 9.51 9.85 -9.20
C ASN A 61 8.91 9.81 -7.79
N CYS A 62 8.74 8.64 -7.18
CA CYS A 62 8.13 8.49 -5.85
C CYS A 62 9.12 7.93 -4.82
N THR A 63 10.38 8.34 -4.93
CA THR A 63 11.51 7.81 -4.17
C THR A 63 12.11 8.81 -3.18
N ALA A 64 11.55 10.02 -3.08
CA ALA A 64 12.04 11.03 -2.15
C ALA A 64 11.75 10.68 -0.70
N VAL A 65 12.64 11.07 0.21
CA VAL A 65 12.42 10.95 1.66
C VAL A 65 11.08 11.61 2.02
N GLY A 66 10.18 10.86 2.67
CA GLY A 66 8.83 11.29 2.98
C GLY A 66 7.75 10.64 2.12
N THR A 67 8.07 10.01 0.99
CA THR A 67 7.06 9.25 0.22
C THR A 67 6.73 7.93 0.90
N TRP A 68 5.47 7.51 0.77
CA TRP A 68 5.00 6.18 1.14
C TRP A 68 3.91 5.71 0.16
N PRO A 69 4.29 5.29 -1.06
CA PRO A 69 3.37 4.64 -2.00
C PRO A 69 2.94 3.26 -1.48
N ALA A 70 1.66 2.94 -1.67
CA ALA A 70 1.08 1.67 -1.27
C ALA A 70 0.03 1.14 -2.26
N ILE A 71 0.05 -0.18 -2.46
CA ILE A 71 -0.99 -0.99 -3.10
C ILE A 71 -1.37 -2.06 -2.09
N TRP A 72 -2.59 -2.00 -1.59
CA TRP A 72 -2.96 -2.77 -0.40
C TRP A 72 -4.46 -3.01 -0.36
N MET A 73 -4.90 -3.79 0.63
CA MET A 73 -6.29 -4.19 0.76
C MET A 73 -6.77 -4.10 2.20
N LEU A 74 -8.01 -3.68 2.36
CA LEU A 74 -8.73 -3.71 3.63
C LEU A 74 -10.02 -4.52 3.51
N PRO A 75 -10.54 -5.09 4.61
CA PRO A 75 -11.80 -5.79 4.61
C PRO A 75 -12.93 -4.81 4.28
N THR A 76 -13.83 -5.22 3.37
CA THR A 76 -15.01 -4.41 3.01
C THR A 76 -16.00 -4.33 4.18
N GLN A 77 -16.06 -5.39 4.99
CA GLN A 77 -16.83 -5.44 6.22
C GLN A 77 -15.91 -5.73 7.40
N TRP A 78 -16.06 -4.97 8.49
CA TRP A 78 -15.32 -5.16 9.74
C TRP A 78 -15.88 -6.33 10.58
N ALA A 79 -15.96 -7.52 9.97
CA ALA A 79 -16.66 -8.68 10.51
C ALA A 79 -16.11 -9.18 11.87
N TYR A 80 -14.84 -8.90 12.15
CA TYR A 80 -14.14 -9.32 13.37
C TYR A 80 -13.78 -8.13 14.28
N GLY A 81 -14.40 -6.97 14.06
CA GLY A 81 -14.08 -5.71 14.72
C GLY A 81 -13.21 -4.80 13.86
N GLY A 82 -12.82 -3.64 14.39
CA GLY A 82 -12.00 -2.66 13.68
C GLY A 82 -10.59 -3.17 13.34
N TRP A 83 -9.79 -2.31 12.73
CA TRP A 83 -8.38 -2.61 12.50
C TRP A 83 -7.64 -2.80 13.85
N PRO A 84 -6.74 -3.80 13.99
CA PRO A 84 -6.30 -4.75 12.95
C PRO A 84 -7.08 -6.08 12.93
N SER A 85 -8.14 -6.23 13.74
CA SER A 85 -8.84 -7.51 13.93
C SER A 85 -9.49 -8.07 12.67
N SER A 86 -9.97 -7.23 11.75
CA SER A 86 -10.53 -7.70 10.47
C SER A 86 -9.50 -7.81 9.34
N GLY A 87 -8.22 -7.56 9.61
CA GLY A 87 -7.14 -7.79 8.66
C GLY A 87 -6.73 -6.59 7.80
N GLU A 88 -5.55 -6.70 7.22
CA GLU A 88 -4.95 -5.84 6.20
C GLU A 88 -3.98 -6.69 5.36
N ILE A 89 -3.92 -6.47 4.04
CA ILE A 89 -2.97 -7.15 3.15
C ILE A 89 -2.26 -6.09 2.30
N ASP A 90 -0.97 -5.88 2.53
CA ASP A 90 -0.18 -4.87 1.85
C ASP A 90 0.63 -5.51 0.74
N ILE A 91 0.16 -5.38 -0.51
CA ILE A 91 0.76 -6.02 -1.70
C ILE A 91 2.09 -5.35 -2.06
N LEU A 92 2.13 -4.02 -1.95
CA LEU A 92 3.31 -3.18 -2.09
C LEU A 92 3.22 -2.07 -1.04
N GLU A 93 4.27 -1.95 -0.24
CA GLU A 93 4.64 -0.69 0.42
C GLU A 93 6.10 -0.37 0.11
N HIS A 94 6.39 0.91 -0.05
CA HIS A 94 7.76 1.42 -0.18
C HIS A 94 7.84 2.75 0.56
N VAL A 95 9.01 3.09 1.10
CA VAL A 95 9.28 4.39 1.71
C VAL A 95 10.54 4.98 1.10
N GLY A 96 10.49 6.25 0.70
CA GLY A 96 11.60 6.87 -0.04
C GLY A 96 12.94 6.93 0.71
N TYR A 97 12.92 6.91 2.04
CA TYR A 97 14.15 6.86 2.83
C TYR A 97 14.84 5.48 2.81
N ASP A 98 14.13 4.42 2.42
CA ASP A 98 14.64 3.05 2.29
C ASP A 98 14.53 2.59 0.83
N LEU A 99 15.24 3.34 -0.04
CA LEU A 99 15.13 3.20 -1.48
C LEU A 99 15.40 1.77 -1.97
N GLY A 100 14.51 1.28 -2.84
CA GLY A 100 14.62 -0.03 -3.47
C GLY A 100 14.05 -1.19 -2.65
N ASN A 101 13.81 -1.00 -1.34
CA ASN A 101 13.25 -2.04 -0.47
C ASN A 101 11.72 -1.97 -0.46
N ILE A 102 11.08 -2.86 -1.20
CA ILE A 102 9.62 -3.01 -1.18
C ILE A 102 9.20 -4.03 -0.13
N HIS A 103 8.03 -3.82 0.46
CA HIS A 103 7.49 -4.65 1.53
C HIS A 103 6.15 -5.24 1.09
N GLY A 104 5.95 -6.52 1.42
CA GLY A 104 4.63 -7.12 1.44
C GLY A 104 4.32 -7.64 2.83
N SER A 105 3.18 -7.26 3.38
CA SER A 105 2.83 -7.47 4.77
C SER A 105 1.39 -7.91 4.94
N VAL A 106 1.11 -8.54 6.08
CA VAL A 106 -0.24 -8.74 6.59
C VAL A 106 -0.33 -8.17 7.99
N HIS A 107 -1.46 -7.55 8.30
CA HIS A 107 -1.81 -7.15 9.66
C HIS A 107 -3.05 -7.87 10.14
N THR A 108 -3.01 -8.37 11.38
CA THR A 108 -4.11 -9.04 12.08
C THR A 108 -4.13 -8.64 13.55
N ALA A 109 -5.13 -9.09 14.33
CA ALA A 109 -5.12 -8.86 15.78
C ALA A 109 -3.84 -9.38 16.45
N ALA A 110 -3.40 -10.59 16.09
CA ALA A 110 -2.20 -11.22 16.62
C ALA A 110 -0.89 -10.69 16.00
N PHE A 111 -0.94 -10.21 14.75
CA PHE A 111 0.22 -9.84 13.96
C PHE A 111 0.09 -8.42 13.43
N ASN A 112 0.51 -7.39 14.18
CA ASN A 112 0.42 -6.00 13.70
C ASN A 112 1.56 -5.11 14.22
N HIS A 113 1.70 -3.95 13.57
CA HIS A 113 2.81 -3.04 13.83
C HIS A 113 2.69 -2.30 15.18
N LEU A 114 1.49 -2.19 15.77
CA LEU A 114 1.35 -1.55 17.09
C LEU A 114 1.99 -2.37 18.21
N ILE A 115 2.02 -3.71 18.06
CA ILE A 115 2.64 -4.64 19.02
C ILE A 115 3.93 -5.26 18.49
N GLY A 116 4.40 -4.86 17.29
CA GLY A 116 5.65 -5.31 16.69
C GLY A 116 5.68 -6.77 16.25
N THR A 117 4.51 -7.35 15.92
CA THR A 117 4.36 -8.76 15.54
C THR A 117 3.90 -8.97 14.10
N GLN A 118 3.84 -7.92 13.29
CA GLN A 118 3.44 -7.99 11.88
C GLN A 118 4.26 -9.03 11.11
N LYS A 119 3.63 -9.63 10.09
CA LYS A 119 4.24 -10.66 9.26
C LYS A 119 4.39 -10.13 7.86
N GLY A 120 5.60 -10.20 7.31
CA GLY A 120 5.88 -9.70 5.98
C GLY A 120 7.26 -10.13 5.50
N GLY A 121 7.55 -9.80 4.24
CA GLY A 121 8.86 -9.94 3.64
C GLY A 121 9.27 -8.67 2.90
N THR A 122 10.55 -8.61 2.55
CA THR A 122 11.15 -7.50 1.81
C THR A 122 11.82 -8.03 0.56
N TRP A 123 11.75 -7.26 -0.52
CA TRP A 123 12.50 -7.51 -1.75
C TRP A 123 13.21 -6.23 -2.20
N THR A 124 14.43 -6.35 -2.69
CA THR A 124 15.20 -5.19 -3.18
C THR A 124 15.18 -5.15 -4.70
N THR A 125 14.77 -4.03 -5.28
CA THR A 125 14.68 -3.82 -6.73
C THR A 125 14.92 -2.35 -7.10
N ALA A 126 15.09 -2.07 -8.40
CA ALA A 126 15.03 -0.71 -8.95
C ALA A 126 13.56 -0.29 -9.11
N VAL A 127 12.96 0.28 -8.07
CA VAL A 127 11.51 0.58 -8.01
C VAL A 127 11.04 1.58 -9.06
N GLU A 128 11.96 2.28 -9.72
CA GLU A 128 11.70 3.19 -10.83
C GLU A 128 11.36 2.46 -12.15
N ASP A 129 11.70 1.18 -12.26
CA ASP A 129 11.33 0.32 -13.38
C ASP A 129 9.93 -0.27 -13.19
N TRP A 130 9.33 -0.73 -14.29
CA TRP A 130 8.04 -1.41 -14.25
C TRP A 130 8.16 -2.82 -13.70
N HIS A 131 7.42 -3.09 -12.63
CA HIS A 131 7.39 -4.38 -11.96
C HIS A 131 5.95 -4.85 -11.71
N VAL A 132 5.76 -6.16 -11.63
CA VAL A 132 4.49 -6.77 -11.23
C VAL A 132 4.55 -7.14 -9.77
N TYR A 133 3.73 -6.45 -8.97
CA TYR A 133 3.49 -6.74 -7.56
C TYR A 133 2.24 -7.62 -7.45
N GLU A 134 2.37 -8.75 -6.79
CA GLU A 134 1.33 -9.77 -6.78
C GLU A 134 1.11 -10.39 -5.40
N ILE A 135 -0.17 -10.66 -5.12
CA ILE A 135 -0.54 -11.68 -4.12
C ILE A 135 -1.31 -12.83 -4.77
N ILE A 136 -1.05 -14.04 -4.27
CA ILE A 136 -1.90 -15.20 -4.47
C ILE A 136 -2.53 -15.53 -3.12
N TRP A 137 -3.79 -15.20 -2.96
CA TRP A 137 -4.55 -15.35 -1.73
C TRP A 137 -5.55 -16.50 -1.86
N SER A 138 -5.46 -17.48 -0.98
CA SER A 138 -6.39 -18.59 -0.86
C SER A 138 -6.88 -18.74 0.58
N GLU A 139 -7.74 -19.73 0.82
CA GLU A 139 -8.20 -20.08 2.17
C GLU A 139 -7.05 -20.50 3.12
N GLU A 140 -5.96 -21.03 2.57
CA GLU A 140 -4.87 -21.62 3.35
C GLU A 140 -3.66 -20.69 3.49
N LYS A 141 -3.49 -19.72 2.59
CA LYS A 141 -2.28 -18.90 2.53
C LYS A 141 -2.41 -17.63 1.70
N ILE A 142 -1.53 -16.68 1.97
CA ILE A 142 -1.26 -15.51 1.12
C ILE A 142 0.21 -15.58 0.72
N GLN A 143 0.47 -15.66 -0.59
CA GLN A 143 1.81 -15.62 -1.14
C GLN A 143 2.07 -14.25 -1.75
N PHE A 144 3.19 -13.63 -1.41
CA PHE A 144 3.64 -12.39 -2.04
C PHE A 144 4.68 -12.73 -3.10
N VAL A 145 4.44 -12.19 -4.29
CA VAL A 145 5.16 -12.51 -5.51
C VAL A 145 5.58 -11.21 -6.18
N PHE A 146 6.83 -11.15 -6.60
CA PHE A 146 7.42 -10.01 -7.29
C PHE A 146 8.00 -10.50 -8.61
N ASP A 147 7.53 -9.96 -9.74
CA ASP A 147 7.91 -10.39 -11.10
C ASP A 147 7.87 -11.92 -11.29
N GLY A 148 6.84 -12.55 -10.75
CA GLY A 148 6.63 -14.00 -10.81
C GLY A 148 7.46 -14.83 -9.82
N LEU A 149 8.28 -14.20 -8.98
CA LEU A 149 9.08 -14.85 -7.94
C LEU A 149 8.47 -14.64 -6.55
N LYS A 150 8.11 -15.72 -5.86
CA LYS A 150 7.62 -15.67 -4.48
C LYS A 150 8.75 -15.23 -3.54
N TYR A 151 8.52 -14.20 -2.75
CA TYR A 151 9.48 -13.74 -1.73
C TYR A 151 8.98 -13.88 -0.29
N PHE A 152 7.66 -13.98 -0.11
CA PHE A 152 7.06 -14.19 1.21
C PHE A 152 5.79 -15.05 1.12
N GLU A 153 5.47 -15.74 2.20
CA GLU A 153 4.29 -16.59 2.32
C GLU A 153 3.78 -16.58 3.75
N PHE A 154 2.52 -16.20 3.93
CA PHE A 154 1.81 -16.26 5.19
C PHE A 154 0.84 -17.45 5.17
N LEU A 155 1.06 -18.43 6.05
CA LEU A 155 0.28 -19.66 6.12
C LEU A 155 -0.76 -19.57 7.24
N LYS A 156 -1.98 -20.05 6.96
CA LYS A 156 -3.00 -20.29 7.98
C LYS A 156 -2.59 -21.49 8.83
N LEU A 157 -2.47 -21.29 10.14
CA LEU A 157 -2.26 -22.39 11.09
C LEU A 157 -3.54 -23.24 11.21
N ALA A 158 -3.39 -24.53 11.50
CA ALA A 158 -4.53 -25.46 11.54
C ALA A 158 -5.61 -25.08 12.58
N ASP A 159 -5.18 -24.45 13.68
CA ASP A 159 -6.00 -23.97 14.80
C ASP A 159 -6.14 -22.45 14.81
N ALA A 160 -5.77 -21.76 13.73
CA ALA A 160 -5.87 -20.31 13.61
C ALA A 160 -7.31 -19.84 13.84
N THR A 161 -7.46 -18.81 14.67
CA THR A 161 -8.70 -18.05 14.82
C THR A 161 -8.69 -16.83 13.90
N TYR A 162 -9.70 -15.98 13.98
CA TYR A 162 -9.67 -14.69 13.26
C TYR A 162 -8.52 -13.79 13.74
N GLU A 163 -7.98 -14.02 14.94
CA GLU A 163 -6.89 -13.21 15.47
C GLU A 163 -5.61 -13.40 14.65
N GLU A 164 -5.36 -14.62 14.16
CA GLU A 164 -4.25 -14.97 13.28
C GLU A 164 -4.65 -14.95 11.80
N TRP A 165 -5.92 -15.23 11.47
CA TRP A 165 -6.39 -15.39 10.10
C TRP A 165 -7.78 -14.75 9.87
N PRO A 166 -7.86 -13.41 9.72
CA PRO A 166 -9.09 -12.72 9.35
C PRO A 166 -9.36 -12.70 7.83
N PHE A 167 -8.49 -13.34 7.04
CA PHE A 167 -8.49 -13.29 5.56
C PHE A 167 -9.47 -14.29 4.93
N ASP A 168 -10.72 -14.29 5.41
CA ASP A 168 -11.80 -15.17 4.95
C ASP A 168 -13.11 -14.40 4.66
N LYS A 169 -12.98 -13.09 4.46
CA LYS A 169 -14.04 -12.14 4.07
C LYS A 169 -13.64 -11.40 2.80
N ASP A 170 -14.56 -10.61 2.26
CA ASP A 170 -14.27 -9.79 1.08
C ASP A 170 -13.39 -8.59 1.46
N PHE A 171 -12.38 -8.33 0.64
CA PHE A 171 -11.45 -7.21 0.75
C PHE A 171 -11.54 -6.34 -0.51
N HIS A 172 -11.31 -5.04 -0.34
CA HIS A 172 -11.22 -4.06 -1.42
C HIS A 172 -9.79 -3.56 -1.57
N LEU A 173 -9.44 -3.18 -2.79
CA LEU A 173 -8.14 -2.62 -3.14
C LEU A 173 -8.07 -1.14 -2.77
N ILE A 174 -6.88 -0.70 -2.37
CA ILE A 174 -6.51 0.67 -2.06
C ILE A 174 -5.19 0.99 -2.75
N LEU A 175 -5.15 2.13 -3.44
CA LEU A 175 -3.97 2.67 -4.09
C LEU A 175 -3.73 4.09 -3.56
N ASN A 176 -2.55 4.39 -3.04
CA ASN A 176 -2.23 5.75 -2.58
C ASN A 176 -0.73 6.06 -2.60
N ILE A 177 -0.43 7.34 -2.42
CA ILE A 177 0.87 7.82 -1.93
C ILE A 177 0.61 8.61 -0.65
N ALA A 178 1.03 8.09 0.49
CA ALA A 178 1.11 8.87 1.72
C ALA A 178 2.37 9.75 1.72
N VAL A 179 2.32 10.84 2.48
CA VAL A 179 3.44 11.76 2.69
C VAL A 179 3.71 11.89 4.18
N GLY A 180 4.94 11.61 4.59
CA GLY A 180 5.35 11.67 5.98
C GLY A 180 4.74 10.53 6.80
N GLY A 181 4.15 10.87 7.95
CA GLY A 181 3.63 9.90 8.89
C GLY A 181 4.70 9.14 9.68
N SER A 182 4.25 8.19 10.49
CA SER A 182 5.09 7.43 11.42
C SER A 182 6.15 6.56 10.72
N TRP A 183 5.93 6.20 9.45
CA TRP A 183 6.87 5.40 8.67
C TRP A 183 7.50 6.19 7.53
N GLY A 184 6.72 6.64 6.53
CA GLY A 184 7.25 7.43 5.40
C GLY A 184 8.07 8.66 5.84
N GLY A 185 7.68 9.30 6.95
CA GLY A 185 8.33 10.46 7.56
C GLY A 185 9.37 10.16 8.62
N LEU A 186 9.74 8.89 8.84
CA LEU A 186 10.66 8.48 9.92
C LEU A 186 12.04 9.17 9.82
N LYS A 187 12.48 9.50 8.61
CA LYS A 187 13.72 10.25 8.33
C LYS A 187 13.48 11.69 7.90
N GLY A 188 12.30 12.24 8.18
CA GLY A 188 11.85 13.55 7.72
C GLY A 188 11.10 13.50 6.39
N VAL A 189 10.89 14.67 5.79
CA VAL A 189 10.27 14.83 4.46
C VAL A 189 11.10 15.83 3.66
N ASP A 190 11.49 15.47 2.45
CA ASP A 190 12.13 16.38 1.50
C ASP A 190 11.06 17.22 0.80
N TYR A 191 10.68 18.35 1.40
CA TYR A 191 9.64 19.23 0.87
C TYR A 191 9.91 19.69 -0.57
N GLY A 192 11.17 19.90 -0.94
CA GLY A 192 11.54 20.39 -2.27
C GLY A 192 11.24 19.35 -3.36
N ALA A 193 11.37 18.06 -3.04
CA ALA A 193 11.08 16.97 -3.96
C ALA A 193 9.59 16.85 -4.34
N PHE A 194 8.68 17.45 -3.57
CA PHE A 194 7.24 17.45 -3.85
C PHE A 194 6.77 18.68 -4.64
N GLU A 195 7.67 19.62 -4.98
CA GLU A 195 7.34 20.78 -5.80
C GLU A 195 7.24 20.43 -7.30
N GLY A 196 6.68 21.33 -8.10
CA GLY A 196 6.56 21.13 -9.55
C GLY A 196 5.74 19.88 -9.87
N ASN A 197 6.34 18.88 -10.50
CA ASN A 197 5.68 17.62 -10.87
C ASN A 197 5.38 16.70 -9.68
N GLY A 198 5.84 17.03 -8.46
CA GLY A 198 5.58 16.22 -7.27
C GLY A 198 6.16 14.82 -7.38
N GLN A 199 5.60 13.91 -6.57
CA GLN A 199 6.00 12.51 -6.51
C GLN A 199 4.91 11.63 -7.14
N VAL A 200 5.28 10.74 -8.06
CA VAL A 200 4.30 10.00 -8.89
C VAL A 200 4.55 8.49 -8.84
N MET A 201 3.48 7.75 -8.53
CA MET A 201 3.35 6.31 -8.72
C MET A 201 2.48 6.06 -9.94
N GLU A 202 2.98 5.24 -10.86
CA GLU A 202 2.27 4.87 -12.07
C GLU A 202 1.84 3.41 -12.02
N ILE A 203 0.63 3.11 -12.50
CA ILE A 203 0.05 1.77 -12.59
C ILE A 203 -0.51 1.55 -14.01
N ASP A 204 -0.09 0.47 -14.66
CA ASP A 204 -0.51 0.02 -16.00
C ASP A 204 -1.76 -0.88 -15.94
#